data_AF-A0A974PRE4-F1
#
_entry.id   AF-A0A974PRE4-F1
#
_cell.length_a   1.000
_cell.length_b   1.000
_cell.length_c   1.000
_cell.angle_alpha   90.00
_cell.angle_beta   90.00
_cell.angle_gamma   90.00
#
_symmetry.space_group_name_H-M   'P 1'
#
loop_
_entity.id
_entity.type
_entity.pdbx_description
1 polymer ?
#
loop_
_entity_poly.entity_id
_entity_poly.type
_entity_poly.pdbx_seq_one_letter_code
_entity_poly.pdbx_strand_id
1 'polypeptide(L)'
;MRRWGPGLALLALALGPALALIHLPRRDTVPPGDTTARETLPPETPLREPAAEPPPPAAVTAAIDLPEAGMQPAATAPFPAPPSGGTKSGPAPRPPERWAGNPACPRDRRSTREYNRCLFDFTRTSEQELEAELANALVVIDARSDLPAVQRTRWRSLLDEAQSRFLLYRNFDCQSVAPFEGPRGIGNFEQRSLCLIEANTRRARELRARYGSPMTVLPELSGGPWARGGTYVRVVPPSLQ
;
A
#
# COMPACT_ATOMS: atom_id res chain seq x y z
N MET A 1 52.74 12.29 11.23
CA MET A 1 52.60 13.14 12.43
C MET A 1 52.27 14.56 11.98
N ARG A 2 51.00 14.97 12.00
CA ARG A 2 50.57 16.36 11.71
C ARG A 2 49.81 16.89 12.92
N ARG A 3 50.37 17.92 13.55
CA ARG A 3 49.80 18.65 14.69
C ARG A 3 48.61 19.49 14.22
N TRP A 4 47.45 19.31 14.83
CA TRP A 4 46.34 20.25 14.75
C TRP A 4 46.43 21.18 15.97
N GLY A 5 46.43 22.49 15.73
CA GLY A 5 46.47 23.50 16.79
C GLY A 5 45.07 23.72 17.41
N PRO A 6 44.97 23.97 18.72
CA PRO A 6 43.77 24.42 19.38
C PRO A 6 43.74 25.96 19.38
N GLY A 7 42.62 26.57 19.02
CA GLY A 7 42.48 28.01 19.21
C GLY A 7 41.37 28.65 18.40
N LEU A 8 40.15 28.63 18.94
CA LEU A 8 39.34 29.84 19.14
C LEU A 8 38.05 29.44 19.85
N ALA A 9 38.13 29.54 21.17
CA ALA A 9 36.98 29.63 22.04
C ALA A 9 36.38 31.05 21.95
N LEU A 10 35.10 31.14 22.33
CA LEU A 10 34.38 32.33 22.79
C LEU A 10 33.83 33.27 21.70
N LEU A 11 32.59 32.98 21.31
CA LEU A 11 31.59 34.03 21.13
C LEU A 11 30.32 33.59 21.85
N ALA A 12 30.10 34.25 22.99
CA ALA A 12 29.01 34.05 23.91
C ALA A 12 27.74 34.78 23.43
N LEU A 13 26.60 34.15 23.70
CA LEU A 13 25.35 34.76 24.18
C LEU A 13 24.86 36.06 23.51
N ALA A 14 23.85 35.93 22.64
CA ALA A 14 22.70 36.85 22.61
C ALA A 14 21.55 36.25 21.76
N LEU A 15 20.31 36.41 22.26
CA LEU A 15 19.01 36.20 21.58
C LEU A 15 18.64 34.71 21.40
N GLY A 16 17.86 34.08 22.28
CA GLY A 16 16.50 34.45 22.68
C GLY A 16 15.55 33.33 22.21
N PRO A 17 14.62 32.84 23.04
CA PRO A 17 13.77 31.72 22.68
C PRO A 17 12.74 32.19 21.64
N ALA A 18 12.93 31.83 20.38
CA ALA A 18 11.86 31.88 19.39
C ALA A 18 10.80 30.85 19.81
N LEU A 19 9.80 31.38 20.53
CA LEU A 19 8.48 30.81 20.74
C LEU A 19 8.12 29.87 19.59
N ALA A 20 8.09 28.58 19.90
CA ALA A 20 7.27 27.62 19.19
C ALA A 20 5.81 28.07 19.38
N LEU A 21 5.36 28.95 18.49
CA LEU A 21 3.95 29.17 18.21
C LEU A 21 3.41 27.85 17.67
N ILE A 22 2.97 27.01 18.61
CA ILE A 22 2.03 25.94 18.36
C ILE A 22 0.83 26.61 17.70
N HIS A 23 0.71 26.48 16.38
CA HIS A 23 -0.55 26.69 15.68
C HIS A 23 -1.51 25.59 16.13
N LEU A 24 -2.10 25.80 17.31
CA LEU A 24 -3.36 25.19 17.67
C LEU A 24 -4.36 25.63 16.59
N PRO A 25 -5.16 24.72 16.00
CA PRO A 25 -6.26 25.12 15.17
C PRO A 25 -7.14 26.07 15.99
N ARG A 26 -7.32 27.27 15.45
CA ARG A 26 -8.20 28.30 15.99
C ARG A 26 -9.57 27.62 16.17
N ARG A 27 -9.98 27.41 17.42
CA ARG A 27 -11.38 27.14 17.73
C ARG A 27 -12.11 28.40 17.32
N ASP A 28 -12.82 28.34 16.20
CA ASP A 28 -13.79 29.35 15.85
C ASP A 28 -14.83 29.38 16.96
N THR A 29 -14.68 30.38 17.83
CA THR A 29 -15.71 30.79 18.76
C THR A 29 -16.90 31.21 17.91
N VAL A 30 -17.90 30.33 17.83
CA VAL A 30 -19.22 30.65 17.31
C VAL A 30 -19.72 31.87 18.08
N PRO A 31 -20.01 33.00 17.41
CA PRO A 31 -20.59 34.15 18.09
C PRO A 31 -21.95 33.75 18.68
N PRO A 32 -22.34 34.27 19.85
CA PRO A 32 -23.70 34.13 20.34
C PRO A 32 -24.63 34.83 19.35
N GLY A 33 -25.23 34.04 18.46
CA GLY A 33 -26.23 34.51 17.51
C GLY A 33 -27.55 34.72 18.25
N ASP A 34 -28.10 35.92 18.07
CA ASP A 34 -29.39 36.34 18.59
C ASP A 34 -30.50 35.32 18.29
N THR A 35 -31.07 34.78 19.36
CA THR A 35 -32.15 33.81 19.38
C THR A 35 -33.49 34.51 19.12
N THR A 36 -33.71 35.02 17.91
CA THR A 36 -35.05 35.45 17.47
C THR A 36 -35.31 35.09 16.00
N ALA A 37 -35.01 33.86 15.61
CA ALA A 37 -35.68 33.23 14.48
C ALA A 37 -36.57 32.14 15.03
N ARG A 38 -37.86 32.46 15.18
CA ARG A 38 -38.93 31.51 15.46
C ARG A 38 -39.03 30.59 14.24
N GLU A 39 -38.23 29.54 14.24
CA GLU A 39 -38.28 28.48 13.26
C GLU A 39 -39.64 27.80 13.41
N THR A 40 -40.53 28.10 12.47
CA THR A 40 -41.80 27.42 12.30
C THR A 40 -41.46 25.96 11.99
N LEU A 41 -41.50 25.13 13.03
CA LEU A 41 -41.38 23.68 12.89
C LEU A 41 -42.38 23.23 11.82
N PRO A 42 -41.94 22.53 10.77
CA PRO A 42 -42.87 21.88 9.86
C PRO A 42 -43.78 20.96 10.69
N PRO A 43 -45.06 20.83 10.30
CA PRO A 43 -46.01 19.99 11.01
C PRO A 43 -45.39 18.60 11.21
N GLU A 44 -45.39 18.14 12.46
CA GLU A 44 -44.93 16.80 12.82
C GLU A 44 -45.59 15.82 11.86
N THR A 45 -44.78 15.26 10.98
CA THR A 45 -45.23 14.16 10.14
C THR A 45 -45.52 13.03 11.12
N PRO A 46 -46.77 12.55 11.23
CA PRO A 46 -47.11 11.51 12.19
C PRO A 46 -46.12 10.36 12.01
N LEU A 47 -45.49 9.98 13.13
CA LEU A 47 -44.61 8.82 13.23
C LEU A 47 -45.33 7.66 12.57
N ARG A 48 -44.92 7.37 11.33
CA ARG A 48 -45.43 6.25 10.57
C ARG A 48 -45.06 5.04 11.38
N GLU A 49 -46.08 4.40 11.94
CA GLU A 49 -45.97 3.08 12.57
C GLU A 49 -45.05 2.23 11.69
N PRO A 50 -43.96 1.67 12.23
CA PRO A 50 -43.02 0.90 11.43
C PRO A 50 -43.84 -0.18 10.73
N ALA A 51 -43.98 -0.02 9.41
CA ALA A 51 -44.65 -1.00 8.57
C ALA A 51 -43.97 -2.33 8.93
N ALA A 52 -44.79 -3.29 9.36
CA ALA A 52 -44.33 -4.64 9.69
C ALA A 52 -43.27 -5.03 8.66
N GLU A 53 -42.06 -5.27 9.16
CA GLU A 53 -40.94 -5.68 8.34
C GLU A 53 -41.45 -6.82 7.46
N PRO A 54 -41.45 -6.65 6.11
CA PRO A 54 -41.93 -7.71 5.25
C PRO A 54 -41.15 -8.96 5.65
N PRO A 55 -41.82 -10.12 5.84
CA PRO A 55 -41.12 -11.33 6.20
C PRO A 55 -39.94 -11.48 5.23
N PRO A 56 -38.74 -11.85 5.72
CA PRO A 56 -37.60 -12.06 4.85
C PRO A 56 -38.09 -12.90 3.68
N PRO A 57 -37.80 -12.51 2.42
CA PRO A 57 -38.29 -13.25 1.27
C PRO A 57 -37.98 -14.71 1.55
N ALA A 58 -39.04 -15.52 1.65
CA ALA A 58 -38.96 -16.94 1.99
C ALA A 58 -37.77 -17.46 1.21
N ALA A 59 -36.72 -17.89 1.93
CA ALA A 59 -35.42 -18.18 1.35
C ALA A 59 -35.71 -18.96 0.09
N VAL A 60 -35.53 -18.30 -1.06
CA VAL A 60 -35.69 -18.94 -2.34
C VAL A 60 -34.43 -19.77 -2.40
N THR A 61 -34.46 -20.93 -1.75
CA THR A 61 -33.86 -22.14 -2.24
C THR A 61 -34.51 -22.38 -3.60
N ALA A 62 -34.18 -21.52 -4.56
CA ALA A 62 -33.89 -21.99 -5.88
C ALA A 62 -32.80 -23.03 -5.60
N ALA A 63 -33.24 -24.28 -5.50
CA ALA A 63 -32.46 -25.36 -6.02
C ALA A 63 -32.01 -24.86 -7.39
N ILE A 64 -30.83 -24.27 -7.42
CA ILE A 64 -30.03 -24.30 -8.62
C ILE A 64 -29.88 -25.80 -8.78
N ASP A 65 -30.73 -26.40 -9.61
CA ASP A 65 -30.42 -27.59 -10.38
C ASP A 65 -29.17 -27.18 -11.18
N LEU A 66 -28.04 -27.14 -10.48
CA LEU A 66 -26.77 -27.44 -11.06
C LEU A 66 -27.06 -28.81 -11.65
N PRO A 67 -27.05 -28.96 -12.99
CA PRO A 67 -27.05 -30.30 -13.52
C PRO A 67 -25.99 -31.03 -12.73
N GLU A 68 -26.35 -32.21 -12.20
CA GLU A 68 -25.39 -33.27 -11.95
C GLU A 68 -24.69 -33.49 -13.30
N ALA A 69 -23.79 -32.59 -13.65
CA ALA A 69 -22.69 -32.84 -14.53
C ALA A 69 -21.95 -33.88 -13.74
N GLY A 70 -22.35 -35.13 -14.01
CA GLY A 70 -21.85 -36.29 -13.32
C GLY A 70 -20.37 -36.05 -13.17
N MET A 71 -19.92 -36.03 -11.92
CA MET A 71 -18.53 -36.15 -11.58
C MET A 71 -18.15 -37.56 -12.08
N GLN A 72 -18.09 -37.72 -13.40
CA GLN A 72 -17.40 -38.80 -14.03
C GLN A 72 -16.04 -38.69 -13.39
N PRO A 73 -15.59 -39.72 -12.64
CA PRO A 73 -14.22 -39.74 -12.20
C PRO A 73 -13.43 -39.51 -13.48
N ALA A 74 -12.77 -38.37 -13.58
CA ALA A 74 -11.95 -38.05 -14.73
C ALA A 74 -11.06 -39.27 -14.86
N ALA A 75 -11.31 -40.09 -15.89
CA ALA A 75 -10.57 -41.31 -16.12
C ALA A 75 -9.13 -40.87 -16.01
N THR A 76 -8.41 -41.45 -15.04
CA THR A 76 -7.03 -41.10 -14.72
C THR A 76 -6.24 -41.34 -15.99
N ALA A 77 -6.22 -40.35 -16.88
CA ALA A 77 -5.35 -40.32 -18.01
C ALA A 77 -3.97 -40.40 -17.36
N PRO A 78 -3.18 -41.43 -17.66
CA PRO A 78 -1.84 -41.52 -17.10
C PRO A 78 -1.16 -40.20 -17.46
N PHE A 79 -0.86 -39.39 -16.44
CA PHE A 79 -0.05 -38.20 -16.63
C PHE A 79 1.18 -38.69 -17.38
N PRO A 80 1.46 -38.15 -18.59
CA PRO A 80 2.65 -38.55 -19.32
C PRO A 80 3.81 -38.35 -18.35
N ALA A 81 4.51 -39.45 -18.06
CA ALA A 81 5.64 -39.40 -17.16
C ALA A 81 6.54 -38.25 -17.63
N PRO A 82 6.91 -37.30 -16.75
CA PRO A 82 7.80 -36.23 -17.15
C PRO A 82 9.04 -36.88 -17.77
N PRO A 83 9.52 -36.40 -18.93
CA PRO A 83 10.67 -37.01 -19.58
C PRO A 83 11.82 -37.06 -18.59
N SER A 84 12.31 -38.27 -18.31
CA SER A 84 13.47 -38.57 -17.45
C SER A 84 14.78 -38.11 -18.11
N GLY A 85 14.79 -36.90 -18.66
CA GLY A 85 15.97 -36.22 -19.14
C GLY A 85 16.84 -35.87 -17.94
N GLY A 86 17.84 -36.70 -17.68
CA GLY A 86 18.87 -36.48 -16.67
C GLY A 86 19.72 -35.26 -16.97
N THR A 87 19.16 -34.06 -16.84
CA THR A 87 19.98 -32.87 -16.59
C THR A 87 20.52 -33.04 -15.18
N LYS A 88 21.85 -33.03 -15.04
CA LYS A 88 22.54 -32.93 -13.75
C LYS A 88 22.08 -31.64 -13.07
N SER A 89 21.00 -31.72 -12.32
CA SER A 89 20.45 -30.64 -11.53
C SER A 89 21.50 -30.28 -10.49
N GLY A 90 22.27 -29.22 -10.77
CA GLY A 90 23.02 -28.55 -9.72
C GLY A 90 22.06 -28.21 -8.56
N PRO A 91 22.56 -28.10 -7.32
CA PRO A 91 21.71 -27.77 -6.18
C PRO A 91 20.86 -26.55 -6.55
N ALA A 92 19.53 -26.72 -6.49
CA ALA A 92 18.59 -25.67 -6.82
C ALA A 92 18.97 -24.42 -6.01
N PRO A 93 19.00 -23.22 -6.62
CA PRO A 93 19.31 -22.00 -5.90
C PRO A 93 18.35 -21.91 -4.71
N ARG A 94 18.91 -21.87 -3.49
CA ARG A 94 18.11 -21.68 -2.29
C ARG A 94 17.31 -20.39 -2.48
N PRO A 95 16.00 -20.39 -2.24
CA PRO A 95 15.21 -19.17 -2.32
C PRO A 95 15.89 -18.12 -1.43
N PRO A 96 15.98 -16.86 -1.89
CA PRO A 96 16.60 -15.80 -1.11
C PRO A 96 15.97 -15.80 0.28
N GLU A 97 16.81 -15.82 1.31
CA GLU A 97 16.34 -15.90 2.68
C GLU A 97 15.57 -14.61 2.98
N ARG A 98 14.25 -14.73 3.15
CA ARG A 98 13.30 -13.65 3.49
C ARG A 98 13.79 -12.80 4.68
N TRP A 99 14.65 -13.38 5.51
CA TRP A 99 15.21 -12.81 6.74
C TRP A 99 16.65 -12.30 6.62
N ALA A 100 17.28 -12.31 5.44
CA ALA A 100 18.67 -11.87 5.23
C ALA A 100 18.92 -10.37 5.54
N GLY A 101 17.89 -9.65 5.99
CA GLY A 101 17.90 -8.22 6.23
C GLY A 101 17.71 -7.43 4.95
N ASN A 102 17.45 -6.14 5.11
CA ASN A 102 17.42 -5.21 3.98
C ASN A 102 18.84 -4.63 3.81
N PRO A 103 19.50 -4.78 2.64
CA PRO A 103 20.85 -4.25 2.43
C PRO A 103 20.94 -2.74 2.62
N ALA A 104 19.83 -2.02 2.49
CA ALA A 104 19.76 -0.58 2.76
C ALA A 104 19.65 -0.22 4.26
N CYS A 105 19.29 -1.20 5.11
CA CYS A 105 19.32 -1.11 6.57
C CYS A 105 20.29 -2.15 7.14
N PRO A 106 21.62 -1.93 7.05
CA PRO A 106 22.59 -2.87 7.63
C PRO A 106 22.47 -2.92 9.15
N ARG A 107 22.09 -4.09 9.70
CA ARG A 107 21.86 -4.30 11.14
C ARG A 107 23.14 -4.19 11.97
N ASP A 108 24.27 -4.61 11.42
CA ASP A 108 25.61 -4.60 12.04
C ASP A 108 26.21 -3.20 12.23
N ARG A 109 25.70 -2.20 11.50
CA ARG A 109 26.25 -0.83 11.46
C ARG A 109 25.41 0.20 12.18
N ARG A 110 24.32 -0.21 12.85
CA ARG A 110 23.34 0.70 13.46
C ARG A 110 23.00 0.24 14.87
N SER A 111 22.74 1.19 15.77
CA SER A 111 22.10 0.85 17.03
C SER A 111 20.71 0.25 16.78
N THR A 112 20.18 -0.54 17.72
CA THR A 112 18.84 -1.14 17.60
C THR A 112 17.76 -0.10 17.29
N ARG A 113 17.84 1.09 17.90
CA ARG A 113 16.89 2.19 17.67
C ARG A 113 16.98 2.72 16.24
N GLU A 114 18.19 2.98 15.74
CA GLU A 114 18.42 3.48 14.37
C GLU A 114 18.04 2.45 13.32
N TYR A 115 18.30 1.18 13.60
CA TYR A 115 17.90 0.07 12.74
C TYR A 115 16.38 -0.04 12.64
N ASN A 116 15.66 -0.01 13.76
CA ASN A 116 14.20 -0.03 13.75
C ASN A 116 13.61 1.19 13.03
N ARG A 117 14.22 2.36 13.20
CA ARG A 117 13.83 3.56 12.46
C ARG A 117 14.03 3.39 10.95
N CYS A 118 15.18 2.84 10.55
CA CYS A 118 15.47 2.53 9.15
C CYS A 118 14.42 1.59 8.57
N LEU A 119 14.10 0.48 9.25
CA LEU A 119 13.07 -0.47 8.80
C LEU A 119 11.70 0.18 8.63
N PHE A 120 11.31 1.04 9.58
CA PHE A 120 10.05 1.79 9.49
C PHE A 120 10.03 2.70 8.25
N ASP A 121 11.09 3.49 8.03
CA ASP A 121 11.19 4.38 6.87
C ASP A 121 11.19 3.59 5.54
N PHE A 122 11.84 2.42 5.50
CA PHE A 122 11.82 1.53 4.33
C PHE A 122 10.47 0.84 4.10
N THR A 123 9.75 0.50 5.17
CA THR A 123 8.39 -0.05 5.05
C THR A 123 7.50 0.97 4.35
N ARG A 124 7.50 2.21 4.85
CA ARG A 124 6.75 3.32 4.23
C ARG A 124 7.17 3.58 2.79
N THR A 125 8.46 3.57 2.50
CA THR A 125 8.97 3.79 1.14
C THR A 125 8.51 2.67 0.20
N SER A 126 8.56 1.41 0.62
CA SER A 126 8.10 0.27 -0.18
C SER A 126 6.59 0.32 -0.45
N GLU A 127 5.78 0.85 0.48
CA GLU A 127 4.35 1.05 0.27
C GLU A 127 4.10 2.15 -0.77
N GLN A 128 4.82 3.26 -0.69
CA GLN A 128 4.74 4.35 -1.68
C GLN A 128 5.17 3.88 -3.07
N GLU A 129 6.22 3.07 -3.18
CA GLU A 129 6.65 2.47 -4.45
C GLU A 129 5.57 1.55 -5.04
N LEU A 130 4.94 0.72 -4.21
CA LEU A 130 3.83 -0.13 -4.63
C LEU A 130 2.63 0.69 -5.13
N GLU A 131 2.25 1.75 -4.41
CA GLU A 131 1.17 2.65 -4.82
C GLU A 131 1.49 3.36 -6.15
N ALA A 132 2.74 3.79 -6.34
CA ALA A 132 3.19 4.41 -7.58
C ALA A 132 3.11 3.44 -8.77
N GLU A 133 3.53 2.19 -8.60
CA GLU A 133 3.43 1.17 -9.65
C GLU A 133 1.99 0.75 -9.97
N LEU A 134 1.10 0.74 -8.97
CA LEU A 134 -0.34 0.55 -9.19
C LEU A 134 -0.93 1.70 -9.99
N ALA A 135 -0.62 2.94 -9.64
CA ALA A 135 -1.07 4.12 -10.37
C ALA A 135 -0.57 4.10 -11.83
N ASN A 136 0.70 3.72 -12.04
CA ASN A 136 1.27 3.52 -13.38
C ASN A 136 0.49 2.46 -14.17
N ALA A 137 0.21 1.30 -13.56
CA ALA A 137 -0.56 0.24 -14.22
C ALA A 137 -1.93 0.73 -14.69
N LEU A 138 -2.63 1.54 -13.89
CA LEU A 138 -3.92 2.13 -14.28
C LEU A 138 -3.78 3.10 -15.47
N VAL A 139 -2.75 3.95 -15.48
CA VAL A 139 -2.45 4.84 -16.61
C VAL A 139 -2.18 4.05 -17.89
N VAL A 140 -1.39 2.98 -17.81
CA VAL A 140 -1.08 2.10 -18.95
C VAL A 140 -2.34 1.44 -19.48
N ILE A 141 -3.24 0.98 -18.60
CA ILE A 141 -4.53 0.41 -19.02
C ILE A 141 -5.36 1.48 -19.75
N ASP A 142 -5.46 2.69 -19.20
CA ASP A 142 -6.24 3.77 -19.79
C ASP A 142 -5.69 4.24 -21.15
N ALA A 143 -4.37 4.18 -21.35
CA ALA A 143 -3.70 4.51 -22.60
C ALA A 143 -3.91 3.49 -23.74
N ARG A 144 -4.50 2.30 -23.47
CA ARG A 144 -4.78 1.27 -24.49
C ARG A 144 -5.94 1.66 -25.40
N SER A 145 -5.64 2.47 -26.42
CA SER A 145 -6.61 2.92 -27.43
C SER A 145 -7.10 1.80 -28.35
N ASP A 146 -6.38 0.68 -28.40
CA ASP A 146 -6.75 -0.53 -29.13
C ASP A 146 -7.90 -1.31 -28.48
N LEU A 147 -8.18 -1.05 -27.20
CA LEU A 147 -9.27 -1.70 -26.46
C LEU A 147 -10.54 -0.82 -26.43
N PRO A 148 -11.74 -1.41 -26.48
CA PRO A 148 -12.98 -0.69 -26.15
C PRO A 148 -12.98 -0.18 -24.70
N ALA A 149 -13.64 0.96 -24.46
CA ALA A 149 -13.70 1.57 -23.12
C ALA A 149 -14.26 0.64 -22.04
N VAL A 150 -15.26 -0.19 -22.37
CA VAL A 150 -15.83 -1.19 -21.46
C VAL A 150 -14.79 -2.23 -21.01
N GLN A 151 -13.91 -2.65 -21.92
CA GLN A 151 -12.86 -3.62 -21.59
C GLN A 151 -11.79 -3.01 -20.68
N ARG A 152 -11.38 -1.75 -20.94
CA ARG A 152 -10.46 -1.03 -20.04
C ARG A 152 -11.03 -0.86 -18.64
N THR A 153 -12.30 -0.47 -18.53
CA THR A 153 -12.98 -0.35 -17.23
C THR A 153 -13.03 -1.67 -16.49
N ARG A 154 -13.41 -2.77 -17.16
CA ARG A 154 -13.40 -4.10 -16.55
C ARG A 154 -12.00 -4.51 -16.08
N TRP A 155 -10.96 -4.24 -16.88
CA TRP A 155 -9.58 -4.54 -16.50
C TRP A 155 -9.16 -3.76 -15.25
N ARG A 156 -9.43 -2.45 -15.18
CA ARG A 156 -9.15 -1.65 -13.98
C ARG A 156 -9.81 -2.23 -12.73
N SER A 157 -11.11 -2.52 -12.79
CA SER A 157 -11.84 -3.12 -11.66
C SER A 157 -11.21 -4.44 -11.19
N LEU A 158 -10.81 -5.32 -12.11
CA LEU A 158 -10.14 -6.57 -11.76
C LEU A 158 -8.74 -6.34 -11.15
N LEU A 159 -8.01 -5.32 -11.60
CA LEU A 159 -6.72 -4.96 -11.02
C LEU A 159 -6.88 -4.42 -9.59
N ASP A 160 -7.87 -3.55 -9.35
CA ASP A 160 -8.18 -3.01 -8.02
C ASP A 160 -8.60 -4.13 -7.06
N GLU A 161 -9.41 -5.07 -7.53
CA GLU A 161 -9.85 -6.22 -6.76
C GLU A 161 -8.67 -7.15 -6.41
N ALA A 162 -7.78 -7.42 -7.37
CA ALA A 162 -6.57 -8.18 -7.14
C ALA A 162 -5.63 -7.49 -6.14
N GLN A 163 -5.50 -6.16 -6.22
CA GLN A 163 -4.71 -5.38 -5.28
C GLN A 163 -5.29 -5.42 -3.86
N SER A 164 -6.61 -5.33 -3.73
CA SER A 164 -7.29 -5.45 -2.44
C SER A 164 -7.02 -6.80 -1.78
N ARG A 165 -7.11 -7.89 -2.56
CA ARG A 165 -6.78 -9.24 -2.07
C ARG A 165 -5.31 -9.39 -1.69
N PHE A 166 -4.41 -8.79 -2.46
CA PHE A 166 -2.98 -8.78 -2.13
C PHE A 166 -2.73 -8.10 -0.77
N LEU A 167 -3.34 -6.94 -0.50
CA LEU A 167 -3.15 -6.23 0.77
C LEU A 167 -3.66 -7.05 1.96
N LEU A 168 -4.80 -7.73 1.81
CA LEU A 168 -5.33 -8.65 2.83
C LEU A 168 -4.36 -9.81 3.10
N TYR A 169 -3.94 -10.51 2.05
CA TYR A 169 -2.99 -11.62 2.15
C TYR A 169 -1.67 -11.17 2.80
N ARG A 170 -1.06 -10.08 2.30
CA ARG A 170 0.18 -9.50 2.82
C ARG A 170 0.06 -9.18 4.30
N ASN A 171 -1.04 -8.54 4.71
CA ASN A 171 -1.23 -8.16 6.11
C ASN A 171 -1.36 -9.40 7.00
N PHE A 172 -2.10 -10.42 6.57
CA PHE A 172 -2.23 -11.68 7.31
C PHE A 172 -0.88 -12.40 7.41
N ASP A 173 -0.18 -12.57 6.29
CA ASP A 173 1.14 -13.22 6.25
C ASP A 173 2.15 -12.52 7.17
N CYS A 174 2.31 -11.21 7.01
CA CYS A 174 3.34 -10.46 7.75
C CYS A 174 3.00 -10.19 9.20
N GLN A 175 1.73 -10.25 9.62
CA GLN A 175 1.34 -10.04 11.02
C GLN A 175 1.20 -11.35 11.79
N SER A 176 0.71 -12.41 11.13
CA SER A 176 0.32 -13.65 11.79
C SER A 176 1.25 -14.81 11.49
N VAL A 177 1.98 -14.82 10.36
CA VAL A 177 2.83 -15.95 9.97
C VAL A 177 4.31 -15.62 10.16
N ALA A 178 4.75 -14.46 9.66
CA ALA A 178 6.13 -13.99 9.73
C ALA A 178 6.81 -14.11 11.12
N PRO A 179 6.11 -13.83 12.26
CA PRO A 179 6.69 -13.99 13.59
C PRO A 179 7.17 -15.41 13.92
N PHE A 180 6.61 -16.42 13.25
CA PHE A 180 6.91 -17.84 13.50
C PHE A 180 7.93 -18.42 12.52
N GLU A 181 8.19 -17.74 11.40
CA GLU A 181 9.10 -18.20 10.34
C GLU A 181 10.54 -17.68 10.50
N GLY A 182 10.72 -16.57 11.21
CA GLY A 182 12.02 -15.93 11.34
C GLY A 182 12.99 -16.67 12.27
N PRO A 183 14.31 -16.50 12.08
CA PRO A 183 15.30 -17.10 12.95
C PRO A 183 15.19 -16.54 14.38
N ARG A 184 15.55 -17.38 15.37
CA ARG A 184 15.56 -16.99 16.78
C ARG A 184 16.47 -15.78 17.01
N GLY A 185 16.04 -14.85 17.86
CA GLY A 185 16.81 -13.64 18.20
C GLY A 185 16.52 -12.41 17.33
N ILE A 186 15.66 -12.56 16.31
CA ILE A 186 15.05 -11.44 15.60
C ILE A 186 13.74 -11.09 16.31
N GLY A 187 13.49 -9.80 16.56
CA GLY A 187 12.26 -9.36 17.21
C GLY A 187 11.06 -9.36 16.25
N ASN A 188 9.84 -9.53 16.77
CA ASN A 188 8.60 -9.54 15.98
C ASN A 188 8.44 -8.31 15.07
N PHE A 189 8.83 -7.13 15.55
CA PHE A 189 8.80 -5.89 14.76
C PHE A 189 9.69 -5.99 13.52
N GLU A 190 10.90 -6.53 13.67
CA GLU A 190 11.86 -6.67 12.58
C GLU A 190 11.38 -7.69 11.56
N GLN A 191 10.90 -8.85 12.00
CA GLN A 191 10.34 -9.88 11.10
C GLN A 191 9.14 -9.33 10.31
N ARG A 192 8.20 -8.68 10.99
CA ARG A 192 7.05 -8.05 10.33
C ARG A 192 7.49 -7.00 9.29
N SER A 193 8.44 -6.13 9.65
CA SER A 193 8.92 -5.07 8.77
C SER A 193 9.61 -5.63 7.53
N LEU A 194 10.49 -6.63 7.70
CA LEU A 194 11.17 -7.29 6.58
C LEU A 194 10.19 -7.99 5.64
N CYS A 195 9.18 -8.68 6.18
CA CYS A 195 8.11 -9.30 5.38
C CYS A 195 7.35 -8.25 4.56
N LEU A 196 6.94 -7.14 5.17
CA LEU A 196 6.21 -6.07 4.49
C LEU A 196 7.03 -5.47 3.35
N ILE A 197 8.31 -5.14 3.61
CA ILE A 197 9.23 -4.61 2.62
C ILE A 197 9.37 -5.57 1.44
N GLU A 198 9.60 -6.87 1.71
CA GLU A 198 9.77 -7.87 0.67
C GLU A 198 8.50 -8.02 -0.18
N ALA A 199 7.34 -8.18 0.46
CA ALA A 199 6.06 -8.38 -0.22
C ALA A 199 5.70 -7.16 -1.09
N ASN A 200 5.84 -5.95 -0.57
CA ASN A 200 5.58 -4.71 -1.31
C ASN A 200 6.52 -4.57 -2.50
N THR A 201 7.83 -4.75 -2.29
CA THR A 201 8.83 -4.61 -3.37
C THR A 201 8.63 -5.67 -4.45
N ARG A 202 8.29 -6.92 -4.06
CA ARG A 202 7.97 -8.00 -5.00
C ARG A 202 6.75 -7.64 -5.85
N ARG A 203 5.67 -7.19 -5.22
CA ARG A 203 4.44 -6.80 -5.92
C ARG A 203 4.67 -5.59 -6.84
N ALA A 204 5.44 -4.60 -6.40
CA ALA A 204 5.82 -3.46 -7.22
C ALA A 204 6.60 -3.91 -8.47
N ARG A 205 7.56 -4.85 -8.33
CA ARG A 205 8.28 -5.42 -9.48
C ARG A 205 7.37 -6.22 -10.42
N GLU A 206 6.40 -6.96 -9.91
CA GLU A 206 5.42 -7.67 -10.75
C GLU A 206 4.59 -6.70 -11.60
N LEU A 207 4.09 -5.63 -10.98
CA LEU A 207 3.34 -4.58 -11.68
C LEU A 207 4.23 -3.92 -12.75
N ARG A 208 5.46 -3.53 -12.39
CA ARG A 208 6.42 -2.94 -13.33
C ARG A 208 6.77 -3.87 -14.49
N ALA A 209 6.96 -5.17 -14.23
CA ALA A 209 7.25 -6.15 -15.27
C ALA A 209 6.08 -6.32 -16.24
N ARG A 210 4.84 -6.23 -15.75
CA ARG A 210 3.63 -6.43 -16.54
C ARG A 210 3.20 -5.18 -17.32
N TYR A 211 3.32 -4.00 -16.71
CA TYR A 211 2.81 -2.74 -17.25
C TYR A 211 3.92 -1.82 -17.77
N GLY A 212 5.19 -2.22 -17.63
CA GLY A 212 6.34 -1.39 -17.96
C GLY A 212 6.71 -0.43 -16.82
N SER A 213 7.82 0.28 -17.01
CA SER A 213 8.16 1.38 -16.10
C SER A 213 7.22 2.56 -16.37
N PRO A 214 6.88 3.37 -15.34
CA PRO A 214 6.19 4.61 -15.58
C PRO A 214 6.96 5.37 -16.64
N MET A 215 6.29 5.71 -17.75
CA MET A 215 6.83 6.74 -18.63
C MET A 215 7.11 7.90 -17.68
N THR A 216 8.40 8.23 -17.54
CA THR A 216 8.78 9.47 -16.90
C THR A 216 8.17 10.50 -17.82
N VAL A 217 6.94 10.93 -17.51
CA VAL A 217 6.42 12.17 -18.04
C VAL A 217 7.40 13.16 -17.46
N LEU A 218 8.46 13.45 -18.23
CA LEU A 218 9.42 14.46 -17.87
C LEU A 218 8.55 15.64 -17.49
N PRO A 219 8.60 16.09 -16.23
CA PRO A 219 7.83 17.25 -15.88
C PRO A 219 8.43 18.35 -16.74
N GLU A 220 7.73 18.72 -17.81
CA GLU A 220 7.83 20.03 -18.43
C GLU A 220 7.19 21.03 -17.43
N LEU A 221 7.71 21.01 -16.19
CA LEU A 221 7.52 22.00 -15.15
C LEU A 221 8.83 22.75 -15.11
N SER A 222 8.96 23.62 -16.09
CA SER A 222 9.80 24.80 -16.01
C SER A 222 9.52 25.54 -14.68
N GLY A 223 10.47 25.45 -13.74
CA GLY A 223 10.79 26.56 -12.84
C GLY A 223 9.90 26.85 -11.62
N GLY A 224 9.12 25.90 -11.09
CA GLY A 224 8.34 26.13 -9.87
C GLY A 224 9.12 25.91 -8.55
N PRO A 225 8.90 26.70 -7.47
CA PRO A 225 9.59 26.60 -6.17
C PRO A 225 9.30 25.32 -5.36
N TRP A 226 8.54 24.38 -5.93
CA TRP A 226 8.10 23.12 -5.32
C TRP A 226 9.06 21.94 -5.57
N ALA A 227 10.11 22.15 -6.38
CA ALA A 227 11.11 21.14 -6.72
C ALA A 227 12.20 20.97 -5.64
N ARG A 228 11.80 20.66 -4.39
CA ARG A 228 12.77 20.22 -3.36
C ARG A 228 12.87 18.69 -3.37
N GLY A 229 14.09 18.16 -3.39
CA GLY A 229 14.33 16.72 -3.31
C GLY A 229 13.78 16.14 -2.00
N GLY A 230 13.03 15.03 -2.09
CA GLY A 230 12.47 14.31 -0.94
C GLY A 230 10.95 14.36 -0.81
N THR A 231 10.26 15.18 -1.61
CA THR A 231 8.79 15.17 -1.69
C THR A 231 8.35 14.61 -3.03
N TYR A 232 7.81 13.39 -3.03
CA TYR A 232 7.04 12.88 -4.16
C TYR A 232 5.76 13.72 -4.28
N VAL A 233 5.70 14.56 -5.32
CA VAL A 233 4.46 15.26 -5.68
C VAL A 233 3.65 14.30 -6.55
N ARG A 234 2.54 13.78 -6.02
CA ARG A 234 1.56 13.05 -6.81
C ARG A 234 0.91 14.04 -7.76
N VAL A 235 1.15 13.91 -9.07
CA VAL A 235 0.41 14.66 -10.08
C VAL A 235 -1.02 14.10 -10.09
N VAL A 236 -1.97 14.85 -9.54
CA VAL A 236 -3.40 14.55 -9.66
C VAL A 236 -3.83 15.09 -11.03
N PRO A 237 -4.24 14.24 -11.99
CA PRO A 237 -4.72 14.73 -13.27
C PRO A 237 -5.97 15.61 -13.04
N PRO A 238 -6.14 16.70 -13.81
CA PRO A 238 -7.34 17.54 -13.68
C PRO A 238 -8.58 16.67 -13.92
N SER A 239 -9.55 16.77 -13.01
CA SER A 239 -10.85 16.12 -13.17
C SER A 239 -11.48 16.62 -14.47
N LEU A 240 -11.76 15.70 -15.39
CA LEU A 240 -12.55 15.99 -16.59
C LEU A 240 -13.92 16.51 -16.12
N GLN A 241 -14.18 17.79 -16.37
CA GLN A 241 -15.51 18.41 -16.22
C GLN A 241 -16.35 18.08 -17.45
#